data_AF-A0A950Y7N9-F1
#
_entry.id   AF-A0A950Y7N9-F1
#
_cell.length_a   1.000
_cell.length_b   1.000
_cell.length_c   1.000
_cell.angle_alpha   90.00
_cell.angle_beta   90.00
_cell.angle_gamma   90.00
#
_symmetry.space_group_name_H-M   'P 1'
#
loop_
_entity.id
_entity.type
_entity.pdbx_description
1 polymer ?
#
loop_
_entity_poly.entity_id
_entity_poly.type
_entity_poly.pdbx_seq_one_letter_code
_entity_poly.pdbx_strand_id
1 'polypeptide(L)'
;AAPKRIQHGFFLPPTPAADKLQITLARIAAMVGSENVGMPVLLNTHRPDAFEIAACNPAPPESSDSESDPASELHLALRFFRPALHARVRVVAFAPKHIVAPTVRGEIVRCAGPWKTSGEWWAASSWVHEEWDVALENGALYRVYQEMKSREWYIEGVYD
;
A
#
# COMPACT_ATOMS: atom_id res chain seq x y z
N ALA A 1 -20.94 30.53 29.07
CA ALA A 1 -19.74 29.86 29.61
C ALA A 1 -18.52 30.68 29.22
N ALA A 2 -17.59 30.94 30.15
CA ALA A 2 -16.36 31.70 29.86
C ALA A 2 -15.38 30.85 29.03
N PRO A 3 -14.66 31.41 28.04
CA PRO A 3 -13.73 30.65 27.21
C PRO A 3 -12.51 30.20 28.02
N LYS A 4 -12.25 28.88 28.06
CA LYS A 4 -11.01 28.33 28.61
C LYS A 4 -9.87 28.57 27.61
N ARG A 5 -8.89 29.39 27.99
CA ARG A 5 -7.60 29.46 27.27
C ARG A 5 -6.74 28.27 27.70
N ILE A 6 -6.54 27.33 26.79
CA ILE A 6 -5.61 26.22 26.96
C ILE A 6 -4.36 26.58 26.16
N GLN A 7 -3.22 26.69 26.84
CA GLN A 7 -1.93 26.82 26.17
C GLN A 7 -1.48 25.42 25.76
N HIS A 8 -1.48 25.15 24.45
CA HIS A 8 -0.89 23.93 23.90
C HIS A 8 0.65 24.00 24.04
N GLY A 9 1.34 22.86 23.91
CA GLY A 9 2.80 22.76 24.11
C GLY A 9 3.55 23.89 23.38
N PHE A 10 4.29 24.70 24.13
CA PHE A 10 4.90 25.96 23.64
C PHE A 10 5.92 25.75 22.51
N PHE A 11 6.43 24.52 22.38
CA PHE A 11 7.39 24.10 21.36
C PHE A 11 6.89 22.90 20.53
N LEU A 12 5.60 22.56 20.63
CA LEU A 12 5.00 21.48 19.85
C LEU A 12 4.14 22.06 18.72
N PRO A 13 4.04 21.36 17.58
CA PRO A 13 3.11 21.72 16.53
C PRO A 13 1.70 21.88 17.11
N PRO A 14 0.91 22.87 16.67
CA PRO A 14 -0.45 23.05 17.15
C PRO A 14 -1.30 21.82 16.79
N THR A 15 -1.84 21.16 17.82
CA THR A 15 -2.76 20.02 17.66
C THR A 15 -4.21 20.50 17.66
N PRO A 16 -5.12 19.82 16.92
CA PRO A 16 -6.53 20.18 16.92
C PRO A 16 -7.12 20.04 18.34
N ALA A 17 -8.05 20.93 18.68
CA ALA A 17 -8.79 20.81 19.95
C ALA A 17 -9.51 19.45 20.01
N ALA A 18 -9.37 18.74 21.13
CA ALA A 18 -9.85 17.36 21.30
C ALA A 18 -11.33 17.19 20.92
N ASP A 19 -12.20 18.10 21.37
CA ASP A 19 -13.64 18.06 21.06
C ASP A 19 -13.91 18.18 19.56
N LYS A 20 -13.17 19.05 18.85
CA LYS A 20 -13.31 19.24 17.41
C LYS A 20 -12.83 18.02 16.64
N LEU A 21 -11.75 17.39 17.09
CA LEU A 21 -11.24 16.14 16.53
C LEU A 21 -12.26 15.01 16.69
N GLN A 22 -12.82 14.84 17.89
CA GLN A 22 -13.84 13.83 18.16
C GLN A 22 -15.09 14.00 17.28
N ILE A 23 -15.60 15.23 17.13
CA ILE A 23 -16.72 15.51 16.23
C ILE A 23 -16.38 15.17 14.78
N THR A 24 -15.17 15.50 14.34
CA THR A 24 -14.72 15.23 12.97
C THR A 24 -14.60 13.72 12.72
N LEU A 25 -14.00 12.97 13.64
CA LEU A 25 -13.91 11.51 13.57
C LEU A 25 -15.29 10.87 13.55
N ALA A 26 -16.23 11.33 14.37
CA ALA A 26 -17.60 10.84 14.38
C ALA A 26 -18.32 11.09 13.03
N ARG A 27 -18.08 12.24 12.40
CA ARG A 27 -18.63 12.54 11.06
C ARG A 27 -18.03 11.65 9.98
N ILE A 28 -16.72 11.39 10.02
CA ILE A 28 -16.07 10.46 9.10
C ILE A 28 -16.64 9.05 9.30
N ALA A 29 -16.74 8.59 10.55
CA ALA A 29 -17.31 7.28 10.88
C ALA A 29 -18.77 7.14 10.40
N ALA A 30 -19.57 8.21 10.46
CA ALA A 30 -20.92 8.21 9.91
C ALA A 30 -20.96 8.08 8.37
N MET A 31 -19.91 8.49 7.66
CA MET A 31 -19.82 8.37 6.20
C MET A 31 -19.24 7.03 5.75
N VAL A 32 -18.20 6.53 6.43
CA VAL A 32 -17.44 5.35 5.98
C VAL A 32 -17.70 4.09 6.81
N GLY A 33 -18.46 4.17 7.91
CA GLY A 33 -18.61 3.09 8.89
C GLY A 33 -17.59 3.23 10.03
N SER A 34 -18.01 2.89 11.26
CA SER A 34 -17.18 3.00 12.46
C SER A 34 -15.96 2.08 12.45
N GLU A 35 -16.05 0.96 11.75
CA GLU A 35 -15.01 -0.04 11.55
C GLU A 35 -13.93 0.41 10.55
N ASN A 36 -14.20 1.45 9.76
CA ASN A 36 -13.28 1.99 8.74
C ASN A 36 -12.59 3.28 9.20
N VAL A 37 -12.69 3.63 10.49
CA VAL A 37 -12.04 4.79 11.10
C VAL A 37 -11.17 4.37 12.27
N GLY A 38 -9.88 4.63 12.18
CA GLY A 38 -8.93 4.24 13.22
C GLY A 38 -7.47 4.37 12.77
N MET A 39 -6.61 3.63 13.45
CA MET A 39 -5.19 3.50 13.12
C MET A 39 -4.97 2.16 12.40
N PRO A 40 -4.28 2.13 11.25
CA PRO A 40 -3.95 0.87 10.59
C PRO A 40 -2.90 0.13 11.42
N VAL A 41 -3.17 -1.14 11.73
CA VAL A 41 -2.24 -2.05 12.40
C VAL A 41 -1.90 -3.16 11.43
N LEU A 42 -0.60 -3.34 11.17
CA LEU A 42 -0.13 -4.40 10.30
C LEU A 42 -0.38 -5.75 10.95
N LEU A 43 -0.95 -6.67 10.18
CA LEU A 43 -1.13 -8.05 10.62
C LEU A 43 0.18 -8.82 10.44
N ASN A 44 0.48 -9.72 11.37
CA ASN A 44 1.64 -10.63 11.25
C ASN A 44 1.35 -11.79 10.29
N THR A 45 1.04 -11.46 9.04
CA THR A 45 0.67 -12.43 8.00
C THR A 45 1.63 -12.42 6.82
N HIS A 46 2.58 -11.46 6.79
CA HIS A 46 3.46 -11.16 5.65
C HIS A 46 2.74 -10.83 4.34
N ARG A 47 1.40 -10.73 4.35
CA ARG A 47 0.58 -10.42 3.18
C ARG A 47 0.69 -8.94 2.82
N PRO A 48 1.03 -8.62 1.56
CA PRO A 48 0.85 -7.27 1.05
C PRO A 48 -0.59 -6.81 1.33
N ASP A 49 -0.73 -5.66 1.97
CA ASP A 49 -2.01 -5.04 2.33
C ASP A 49 -2.84 -5.71 3.43
N ALA A 50 -2.27 -6.63 4.20
CA ALA A 50 -2.94 -7.10 5.41
C ALA A 50 -2.75 -6.13 6.57
N PHE A 51 -3.79 -5.36 6.83
CA PHE A 51 -3.91 -4.53 8.01
C PHE A 51 -5.32 -4.66 8.61
N GLU A 52 -5.44 -4.33 9.87
CA GLU A 52 -6.71 -4.10 10.55
C GLU A 52 -6.81 -2.65 11.01
N ILE A 53 -8.04 -2.14 11.12
CA ILE A 53 -8.29 -0.81 11.68
C ILE A 53 -8.52 -0.97 13.18
N ALA A 54 -7.57 -0.51 13.99
CA ALA A 54 -7.69 -0.44 15.43
C ALA A 54 -8.22 0.92 15.88
N ALA A 55 -8.82 1.00 17.07
CA ALA A 55 -9.29 2.26 17.63
C ALA A 55 -8.15 3.29 17.72
N CYS A 56 -8.44 4.55 17.39
CA CYS A 56 -7.46 5.64 17.51
C CYS A 56 -7.01 5.84 18.96
N ASN A 57 -5.82 5.32 19.27
CA ASN A 57 -5.10 5.63 20.49
C ASN A 57 -3.70 6.16 20.10
N PRO A 58 -3.57 7.46 19.77
CA PRO A 58 -2.29 8.02 19.38
C PRO A 58 -1.31 7.87 20.55
N ALA A 59 -0.20 7.18 20.31
CA ALA A 59 0.93 7.22 21.22
C ALA A 59 1.42 8.68 21.33
N PRO A 60 2.00 9.09 22.47
CA PRO A 60 2.70 10.37 22.55
C PRO A 60 3.70 10.46 21.39
N PRO A 61 3.83 11.63 20.74
CA PRO A 61 4.80 11.79 19.67
C PRO A 61 6.19 11.49 20.22
N GLU A 62 6.83 10.43 19.74
CA GLU A 62 8.25 10.24 19.92
C GLU A 62 8.96 11.27 19.03
N SER A 63 9.88 12.03 19.62
CA SER A 63 10.69 13.00 18.89
C SER A 63 11.68 12.26 18.01
N SER A 64 11.28 11.89 16.79
CA SER A 64 12.22 11.51 15.75
C SER A 64 12.74 12.78 15.10
N ASP A 65 13.88 13.26 15.61
CA ASP A 65 14.72 14.23 14.90
C ASP A 65 15.29 13.53 13.68
N SER A 66 14.61 13.70 12.55
CA SER A 66 15.13 13.33 11.24
C SER A 66 14.90 14.51 10.33
N GLU A 67 15.84 15.47 10.37
CA GLU A 67 15.98 16.47 9.32
C GLU A 67 16.42 15.72 8.05
N SER A 68 15.46 15.32 7.21
CA SER A 68 15.74 14.94 5.84
C SER A 68 15.70 16.20 4.97
N ASP A 69 16.86 16.51 4.40
CA ASP A 69 17.07 17.58 3.43
C ASP A 69 16.25 17.28 2.17
N PRO A 70 15.29 18.14 1.73
CA PRO A 70 14.46 17.87 0.57
C PRO A 70 15.20 18.26 -0.72
N ALA A 71 16.37 17.68 -0.94
CA ALA A 71 16.99 17.71 -2.27
C ALA A 71 16.20 16.77 -3.18
N SER A 72 15.77 17.26 -4.34
CA SER A 72 14.96 16.54 -5.32
C SER A 72 15.69 15.33 -5.92
N GLU A 73 15.79 14.25 -5.17
CA GLU A 73 16.09 12.93 -5.71
C GLU A 73 14.84 12.41 -6.42
N LEU A 74 15.00 11.93 -7.65
CA LEU A 74 13.95 11.17 -8.34
C LEU A 74 13.73 9.87 -7.56
N HIS A 75 12.71 9.87 -6.72
CA HIS A 75 12.25 8.67 -6.03
C HIS A 75 11.32 7.91 -6.96
N LEU A 76 11.74 6.72 -7.38
CA LEU A 76 10.86 5.79 -8.05
C LEU A 76 9.84 5.26 -7.03
N ALA A 77 8.56 5.54 -7.24
CA ALA A 77 7.49 5.08 -6.37
C ALA A 77 6.67 3.98 -7.04
N LEU A 78 6.20 2.99 -6.26
CA LEU A 78 5.24 1.99 -6.76
C LEU A 78 3.82 2.44 -6.46
N ARG A 79 3.07 2.80 -7.49
CA ARG A 79 1.65 3.12 -7.37
C ARG A 79 0.80 1.88 -7.64
N PHE A 80 0.14 1.40 -6.58
CA PHE A 80 -0.71 0.21 -6.64
C PHE A 80 -2.02 0.45 -7.39
N PHE A 81 -2.45 -0.55 -8.15
CA PHE A 81 -3.81 -0.67 -8.65
C PHE A 81 -4.69 -1.32 -7.57
N ARG A 82 -5.83 -0.70 -7.27
CA ARG A 82 -6.79 -1.19 -6.27
C ARG A 82 -8.18 -1.33 -6.91
N PRO A 83 -8.65 -2.55 -7.21
CA PRO A 83 -7.93 -3.84 -7.10
C PRO A 83 -6.81 -3.97 -8.13
N ALA A 84 -5.92 -4.97 -7.94
CA ALA A 84 -4.91 -5.33 -8.92
C ALA A 84 -5.57 -5.70 -10.27
N LEU A 85 -4.96 -5.32 -11.38
CA LEU A 85 -5.57 -5.53 -12.70
C LEU A 85 -5.36 -6.97 -13.15
N HIS A 86 -6.44 -7.71 -13.42
CA HIS A 86 -6.34 -9.03 -14.04
C HIS A 86 -5.65 -8.95 -15.40
N ALA A 87 -4.71 -9.85 -15.64
CA ALA A 87 -3.87 -9.84 -16.82
C ALA A 87 -3.73 -11.23 -17.44
N ARG A 88 -3.47 -11.26 -18.74
CA ARG A 88 -2.96 -12.44 -19.44
C ARG A 88 -1.48 -12.24 -19.74
N VAL A 89 -0.65 -13.16 -19.29
CA VAL A 89 0.80 -13.11 -19.47
C VAL A 89 1.27 -14.30 -20.30
N ARG A 90 1.98 -14.02 -21.39
CA ARG A 90 2.69 -15.06 -22.16
C ARG A 90 4.03 -15.32 -21.50
N VAL A 91 4.26 -16.55 -21.08
CA VAL A 91 5.52 -16.99 -20.46
C VAL A 91 6.30 -17.85 -21.44
N VAL A 92 7.60 -17.60 -21.58
CA VAL A 92 8.53 -18.41 -22.39
C VAL A 92 9.76 -18.69 -21.55
N ALA A 93 10.15 -19.97 -21.45
CA ALA A 93 11.30 -20.40 -20.64
C ALA A 93 11.27 -19.83 -19.21
N PHE A 94 10.10 -19.89 -18.56
CA PHE A 94 9.85 -19.40 -17.20
C PHE A 94 9.97 -17.88 -16.99
N ALA A 95 10.12 -17.09 -18.06
CA ALA A 95 10.15 -15.63 -18.01
C ALA A 95 8.92 -15.02 -18.71
N PRO A 96 8.29 -13.97 -18.14
CA PRO A 96 7.18 -13.28 -18.79
C PRO A 96 7.69 -12.51 -20.02
N LYS A 97 6.97 -12.61 -21.14
CA LYS A 97 7.35 -12.02 -22.44
C LYS A 97 6.34 -11.05 -23.02
N HIS A 98 5.06 -11.22 -22.74
CA HIS A 98 4.03 -10.30 -23.20
C HIS A 98 2.94 -10.20 -22.16
N ILE A 99 2.40 -8.99 -21.96
CA ILE A 99 1.29 -8.75 -21.03
C ILE A 99 0.12 -8.08 -21.73
N VAL A 100 -1.09 -8.49 -21.36
CA VAL A 100 -2.35 -7.88 -21.79
C VAL A 100 -3.30 -7.76 -20.59
N ALA A 101 -3.67 -6.53 -20.26
CA ALA A 101 -4.69 -6.15 -19.28
C ALA A 101 -5.54 -4.99 -19.87
N PRO A 102 -6.64 -4.55 -19.22
CA PRO A 102 -7.55 -3.54 -19.79
C PRO A 102 -6.88 -2.24 -20.24
N THR A 103 -5.88 -1.75 -19.49
CA THR A 103 -5.17 -0.48 -19.76
C THR A 103 -3.67 -0.65 -20.02
N VAL A 104 -3.15 -1.88 -19.93
CA VAL A 104 -1.71 -2.18 -20.05
C VAL A 104 -1.51 -3.28 -21.08
N ARG A 105 -0.70 -3.02 -22.11
CA ARG A 105 -0.35 -4.00 -23.14
C ARG A 105 1.04 -3.72 -23.69
N GLY A 106 1.84 -4.77 -23.89
CA GLY A 106 3.13 -4.64 -24.56
C GLY A 106 4.02 -5.87 -24.42
N GLU A 107 5.06 -5.91 -25.25
CA GLU A 107 6.17 -6.85 -25.09
C GLU A 107 7.04 -6.48 -23.89
N ILE A 108 7.47 -7.48 -23.14
CA ILE A 108 8.36 -7.35 -21.99
C ILE A 108 9.79 -7.44 -22.50
N VAL A 109 10.50 -6.31 -22.46
CA VAL A 109 11.89 -6.19 -22.94
C VAL A 109 12.90 -6.55 -21.84
N ARG A 110 12.54 -6.34 -20.57
CA ARG A 110 13.34 -6.75 -19.40
C ARG A 110 12.42 -7.24 -18.29
N CYS A 111 12.87 -8.23 -17.54
CA CYS A 111 12.18 -8.70 -16.34
C CYS A 111 13.19 -9.06 -15.25
N ALA A 112 12.81 -8.86 -14.00
CA ALA A 112 13.50 -9.34 -12.81
C ALA A 112 12.52 -10.17 -11.95
N GLY A 113 13.02 -11.18 -11.27
CA GLY A 113 12.22 -12.20 -10.55
C GLY A 113 12.38 -13.61 -11.16
N PRO A 114 11.55 -14.59 -10.75
CA PRO A 114 10.47 -14.45 -9.77
C PRO A 114 10.98 -14.30 -8.34
N TRP A 115 10.40 -13.35 -7.59
CA TRP A 115 10.48 -13.36 -6.12
C TRP A 115 9.25 -14.06 -5.55
N LYS A 116 9.47 -14.92 -4.56
CA LYS A 116 8.38 -15.65 -3.91
C LYS A 116 7.99 -14.93 -2.63
N THR A 117 6.73 -14.54 -2.55
CA THR A 117 6.13 -14.02 -1.33
C THR A 117 5.05 -14.99 -0.89
N SER A 118 5.00 -15.24 0.41
CA SER A 118 4.03 -16.16 0.99
C SER A 118 3.68 -15.70 2.38
N GLY A 119 2.46 -16.00 2.79
CA GLY A 119 2.03 -15.73 4.14
C GLY A 119 0.91 -16.66 4.56
N GLU A 120 0.71 -16.72 5.86
CA GLU A 120 -0.27 -17.62 6.48
C GLU A 120 -0.08 -19.08 6.03
N TRP A 121 1.16 -19.52 5.76
CA TRP A 121 1.46 -20.85 5.23
C TRP A 121 1.00 -22.00 6.15
N TRP A 122 0.84 -21.70 7.44
CA TRP A 122 0.30 -22.59 8.47
C TRP A 122 -1.24 -22.66 8.49
N ALA A 123 -1.93 -21.78 7.77
CA ALA A 123 -3.38 -21.68 7.76
C ALA A 123 -3.98 -22.19 6.42
N ALA A 124 -5.26 -22.54 6.45
CA ALA A 124 -6.00 -22.88 5.23
C ALA A 124 -6.08 -21.70 4.23
N SER A 125 -5.99 -20.47 4.75
CA SER A 125 -5.97 -19.20 4.00
C SER A 125 -4.60 -18.85 3.40
N SER A 126 -3.62 -19.76 3.45
CA SER A 126 -2.28 -19.55 2.89
C SER A 126 -2.31 -18.88 1.53
N TRP A 127 -1.48 -17.86 1.34
CA TRP A 127 -1.37 -17.17 0.05
C TRP A 127 0.10 -17.22 -0.38
N VAL A 128 0.32 -17.35 -1.69
CA VAL A 128 1.65 -17.43 -2.28
C VAL A 128 1.60 -16.76 -3.65
N HIS A 129 2.46 -15.78 -3.86
CA HIS A 129 2.67 -15.13 -5.15
C HIS A 129 4.09 -15.38 -5.65
N GLU A 130 4.22 -15.48 -6.97
CA GLU A 130 5.50 -15.22 -7.64
C GLU A 130 5.39 -13.84 -8.30
N GLU A 131 6.35 -12.97 -8.02
CA GLU A 131 6.34 -11.56 -8.42
C GLU A 131 7.48 -11.27 -9.38
N TRP A 132 7.22 -10.40 -10.35
CA TRP A 132 8.20 -9.89 -11.31
C TRP A 132 8.07 -8.38 -11.45
N ASP A 133 9.21 -7.72 -11.57
CA ASP A 133 9.28 -6.35 -12.05
C ASP A 133 9.60 -6.41 -13.55
N VAL A 134 8.73 -5.82 -14.38
CA VAL A 134 8.79 -5.92 -15.84
C VAL A 134 8.88 -4.54 -16.48
N ALA A 135 9.75 -4.42 -17.47
CA ALA A 135 9.83 -3.25 -18.34
C ALA A 135 9.18 -3.59 -19.68
N LEU A 136 8.22 -2.76 -20.10
CA LEU A 136 7.59 -2.89 -21.41
C LEU A 136 8.37 -2.12 -22.48
N GLU A 137 8.14 -2.45 -23.75
CA GLU A 137 8.77 -1.80 -24.90
C GLU A 137 8.53 -0.28 -24.98
N ASN A 138 7.46 0.23 -24.38
CA ASN A 138 7.15 1.66 -24.29
C ASN A 138 7.89 2.39 -23.15
N GLY A 139 8.74 1.70 -22.39
CA GLY A 139 9.51 2.23 -21.27
C GLY A 139 8.80 2.20 -19.92
N ALA A 140 7.52 1.82 -19.85
CA ALA A 140 6.80 1.71 -18.59
C ALA A 140 7.25 0.51 -17.77
N LEU A 141 7.33 0.69 -16.46
CA LEU A 141 7.73 -0.34 -15.49
C LEU A 141 6.52 -0.76 -14.66
N TYR A 142 6.31 -2.06 -14.51
CA TYR A 142 5.20 -2.60 -13.72
C TYR A 142 5.68 -3.68 -12.76
N ARG A 143 5.00 -3.82 -11.64
CA ARG A 143 5.04 -5.03 -10.82
C ARG A 143 3.87 -5.93 -11.19
N VAL A 144 4.18 -7.18 -11.52
CA VAL A 144 3.19 -8.21 -11.89
C VAL A 144 3.39 -9.44 -11.04
N TYR A 145 2.32 -10.16 -10.75
CA TYR A 145 2.42 -11.41 -10.02
C TYR A 145 1.51 -12.49 -10.57
N GLN A 146 1.90 -13.74 -10.33
CA GLN A 146 1.04 -14.90 -10.50
C GLN A 146 0.62 -15.41 -9.12
N GLU A 147 -0.69 -15.52 -8.89
CA GLU A 147 -1.21 -16.19 -7.72
C GLU A 147 -1.04 -17.71 -7.88
N MET A 148 -0.30 -18.36 -6.99
CA MET A 148 0.08 -19.78 -7.18
C MET A 148 -1.09 -20.76 -7.13
N LYS A 149 -2.14 -20.46 -6.35
CA LYS A 149 -3.31 -21.33 -6.19
C LYS A 149 -4.19 -21.34 -7.44
N SER A 150 -4.54 -20.15 -7.94
CA SER A 150 -5.41 -19.99 -9.11
C SER A 150 -4.66 -20.03 -10.43
N ARG A 151 -3.34 -19.79 -10.40
CA ARG A 151 -2.48 -19.55 -11.58
C ARG A 151 -2.86 -18.32 -12.40
N GLU A 152 -3.69 -17.45 -11.84
CA GLU A 152 -4.10 -16.19 -12.44
C GLU A 152 -2.99 -15.13 -12.31
N TRP A 153 -2.95 -14.23 -13.29
CA TRP A 153 -1.96 -13.17 -13.36
C TRP A 153 -2.60 -11.81 -13.09
N TYR A 154 -1.84 -10.96 -12.40
CA TYR A 154 -2.27 -9.62 -12.05
C TYR A 154 -1.14 -8.61 -12.21
N ILE A 155 -1.52 -7.36 -12.51
CA ILE A 155 -0.66 -6.20 -12.43
C ILE A 155 -0.96 -5.52 -11.10
N GLU A 156 0.01 -5.53 -10.21
CA GLU A 156 -0.10 -4.96 -8.87
C GLU A 156 0.04 -3.44 -8.89
N GLY A 157 0.97 -2.92 -9.69
CA GLY A 157 1.23 -1.49 -9.75
C GLY A 157 2.15 -1.09 -10.90
N VAL A 158 2.29 0.22 -11.06
CA VAL A 158 3.19 0.87 -12.01
C VAL A 158 4.22 1.67 -11.23
N TYR A 159 5.46 1.69 -11.70
CA TYR A 159 6.47 2.58 -11.16
C TYR A 159 6.44 3.93 -11.89
N ASP A 160 6.32 5.01 -11.13
CA ASP A 160 6.35 6.41 -11.62
C ASP A 160 7.21 7.34 -10.75
#